data_AF-A0A0N0GQL5-F1
#
_entry.id   AF-A0A0N0GQL5-F1
#
_cell.length_a   1.000
_cell.length_b   1.000
_cell.length_c   1.000
_cell.angle_alpha   90.00
_cell.angle_beta   90.00
_cell.angle_gamma   90.00
#
_symmetry.space_group_name_H-M   'P 1'
#
loop_
_entity.id
_entity.type
_entity.pdbx_description
1 polymer ?
#
loop_
_entity_poly.entity_id
_entity_poly.type
_entity_poly.pdbx_seq_one_letter_code
_entity_poly.pdbx_strand_id
1 'polypeptide(L)' 'MEDKQFKITLKCLFCGCDLKGDTEKTHQSGDMLKCQECGEFNDYDSLMEVGLEEGKALAVEYANNEIAKMLKGLFK' A
#
# COMPACT_ATOMS: atom_id res chain seq x y z
N MET A 1 11.62 17.69 8.07
CA MET A 1 11.28 16.33 7.63
C MET A 1 11.27 16.38 6.12
N GLU A 2 12.06 15.53 5.46
CA GLU A 2 12.02 15.44 3.99
C GLU A 2 10.70 14.81 3.56
N ASP A 3 10.18 15.22 2.40
CA ASP A 3 8.97 14.62 1.82
C ASP A 3 9.28 13.17 1.45
N LYS A 4 8.79 12.24 2.28
CA LYS A 4 8.96 10.81 2.05
C LYS A 4 7.81 10.26 1.22
N GLN A 5 8.14 9.66 0.09
CA GLN A 5 7.17 8.94 -0.74
C GLN A 5 7.11 7.47 -0.32
N PHE A 6 5.89 6.96 -0.18
CA PHE A 6 5.62 5.54 0.07
C PHE A 6 5.02 4.91 -1.19
N LYS A 7 5.43 3.68 -1.47
CA LYS A 7 4.85 2.86 -2.54
C LYS A 7 4.24 1.63 -1.91
N ILE A 8 3.05 1.28 -2.39
CA ILE A 8 2.27 0.16 -1.89
C ILE A 8 2.01 -0.76 -3.07
N THR A 9 2.21 -2.05 -2.85
CA THR A 9 1.92 -3.08 -3.84
C THR A 9 0.59 -3.70 -3.48
N LEU A 10 -0.40 -3.56 -4.37
CA LEU A 10 -1.70 -4.20 -4.17
C LEU A 10 -1.58 -5.71 -4.26
N LYS A 11 -2.20 -6.40 -3.30
CA LYS A 11 -2.23 -7.87 -3.21
C LYS A 11 -3.62 -8.39 -3.54
N CYS A 12 -3.66 -9.58 -4.13
CA CYS A 12 -4.91 -10.28 -4.35
C CYS A 12 -5.58 -10.59 -3.00
N LEU A 13 -6.84 -10.19 -2.86
CA LEU A 13 -7.64 -10.38 -1.66
C LEU A 13 -7.93 -11.87 -1.36
N PHE A 14 -7.75 -12.74 -2.35
CA PHE A 14 -8.07 -14.18 -2.25
C PHE A 14 -6.86 -15.06 -1.97
N CYS A 15 -5.73 -14.80 -2.65
CA CYS A 15 -4.53 -15.64 -2.54
C CYS A 15 -3.28 -14.90 -2.01
N GLY A 16 -3.37 -13.59 -1.77
CA GLY A 16 -2.30 -12.78 -1.20
C GLY A 16 -1.10 -12.51 -2.12
N CYS A 17 -1.11 -13.00 -3.36
CA CYS A 17 -0.04 -12.70 -4.32
C CYS A 17 -0.09 -11.23 -4.75
N ASP A 18 1.04 -10.68 -5.19
CA ASP A 18 1.06 -9.34 -5.75
C ASP A 18 0.24 -9.31 -7.07
N LEU A 19 -0.62 -8.31 -7.20
CA LEU A 19 -1.35 -8.10 -8.44
C LEU A 19 -0.43 -7.44 -9.47
N LYS A 20 -0.41 -8.00 -10.67
CA LYS A 20 0.32 -7.44 -11.81
C LYS A 20 -0.67 -6.57 -12.59
N GLY A 21 -0.32 -5.30 -12.80
CA GLY A 21 -1.15 -4.35 -13.53
C GLY A 21 -0.46 -3.87 -14.80
N ASP A 22 -1.27 -3.46 -15.77
CA ASP A 22 -0.79 -2.67 -16.90
C ASP A 22 -0.65 -1.21 -16.44
N THR A 23 0.55 -0.64 -16.56
CA THR A 23 0.83 0.75 -16.15
C THR A 23 0.18 1.79 -17.06
N GLU A 24 -0.29 1.41 -18.25
CA GLU A 24 -0.99 2.30 -19.17
C GLU A 24 -2.50 2.33 -18.92
N LYS A 25 -3.02 1.41 -18.10
CA LYS A 25 -4.44 1.30 -17.79
C LYS A 25 -4.76 1.95 -16.45
N THR A 26 -5.59 2.99 -16.50
CA THR A 26 -6.21 3.56 -15.31
C THR A 26 -7.38 2.69 -14.88
N HIS A 27 -7.46 2.42 -13.58
CA HIS A 27 -8.59 1.75 -12.94
C HIS A 27 -9.47 2.76 -12.21
N GLN A 28 -10.76 2.45 -12.13
CA GLN A 28 -11.75 3.28 -11.46
C GLN A 28 -12.68 2.45 -10.57
N SER A 29 -13.42 3.13 -9.70
CA SER A 29 -14.42 2.51 -8.83
C SER A 29 -15.41 1.65 -9.62
N GLY A 30 -15.70 0.46 -9.09
CA GLY A 30 -16.49 -0.58 -9.76
C GLY A 30 -15.72 -1.47 -10.76
N ASP A 31 -14.45 -1.19 -11.05
CA ASP A 31 -13.64 -2.10 -11.87
C ASP A 31 -13.28 -3.39 -11.11
N MET A 32 -13.20 -4.49 -11.86
CA MET A 32 -12.74 -5.78 -11.36
C MET A 32 -11.38 -6.15 -11.94
N LEU A 33 -10.40 -6.38 -11.08
CA LEU A 33 -9.02 -6.74 -11.45
C LEU A 33 -8.82 -8.25 -11.29
N LYS A 34 -8.63 -8.93 -12.42
CA LYS A 34 -8.34 -10.36 -12.42
C LYS A 34 -6.92 -10.61 -11.90
N CYS A 35 -6.81 -11.48 -10.90
CA CYS A 35 -5.52 -11.98 -10.43
C CYS A 35 -4.90 -12.91 -11.48
N GLN A 36 -3.61 -12.71 -11.75
CA GLN A 36 -2.86 -13.51 -12.73
C GLN A 36 -2.50 -14.91 -12.22
N GLU A 37 -2.52 -15.11 -10.90
CA GLU A 37 -2.12 -16.37 -10.28
C GLU A 37 -3.33 -17.28 -9.97
N CYS A 38 -4.35 -16.80 -9.25
CA CYS A 38 -5.51 -17.62 -8.90
C CYS A 38 -6.71 -17.44 -9.84
N GLY A 39 -6.70 -16.42 -10.71
CA GLY A 39 -7.79 -16.15 -11.65
C GLY A 39 -9.02 -15.45 -11.06
N GLU A 40 -9.06 -15.22 -9.74
CA GLU A 40 -10.15 -14.51 -9.07
C GLU A 40 -10.19 -13.02 -9.42
N PHE A 41 -11.37 -12.43 -9.36
CA PHE A 41 -11.59 -11.01 -9.62
C PHE A 41 -11.63 -10.21 -8.33
N ASN A 42 -10.70 -9.26 -8.20
CA ASN A 42 -10.58 -8.38 -7.04
C ASN A 42 -11.31 -7.08 -7.34
N ASP A 43 -12.20 -6.68 -6.44
CA ASP A 43 -12.88 -5.40 -6.53
C ASP A 43 -11.88 -4.25 -6.29
N TYR A 44 -11.84 -3.28 -7.21
CA TYR A 44 -10.89 -2.18 -7.16
C TYR A 44 -11.05 -1.33 -5.90
N ASP A 45 -12.29 -1.04 -5.51
CA ASP A 45 -12.55 -0.19 -4.34
C ASP A 45 -12.06 -0.85 -3.05
N SER A 46 -12.27 -2.16 -2.93
CA SER A 46 -11.75 -2.99 -1.84
C SER A 46 -10.22 -3.03 -1.82
N LEU A 47 -9.56 -3.17 -2.98
CA LEU A 47 -8.10 -3.11 -3.07
C LEU A 47 -7.55 -1.75 -2.63
N MET A 48 -8.22 -0.66 -3.03
CA MET A 48 -7.82 0.70 -2.67
C MET A 48 -8.00 0.95 -1.17
N GLU A 49 -9.07 0.45 -0.55
CA GLU A 49 -9.27 0.54 0.90
C GLU A 49 -8.12 -0.13 1.67
N VAL A 50 -7.81 -1.39 1.33
CA VAL A 50 -6.68 -2.12 1.94
C VAL A 50 -5.35 -1.39 1.70
N GLY A 51 -5.11 -0.93 0.47
CA GLY A 51 -3.90 -0.17 0.14
C GLY A 51 -3.79 1.14 0.95
N LEU A 52 -4.89 1.85 1.16
CA LEU A 52 -4.91 3.08 1.98
C LEU A 52 -4.59 2.78 3.45
N GLU A 53 -5.09 1.68 3.99
CA GLU A 53 -4.78 1.26 5.36
C GLU A 53 -3.31 0.89 5.54
N GLU A 54 -2.75 0.09 4.63
CA GLU A 54 -1.32 -0.24 4.62
C GLU A 54 -0.46 1.03 4.52
N GLY A 55 -0.86 1.98 3.66
CA GLY A 55 -0.16 3.24 3.50
C GLY A 55 -0.14 4.10 4.74
N LYS A 56 -1.27 4.18 5.44
CA LYS A 56 -1.38 4.87 6.73
C LYS A 56 -0.48 4.21 7.76
N ALA A 57 -0.46 2.88 7.83
CA ALA A 57 0.39 2.15 8.77
C ALA A 57 1.88 2.45 8.53
N LEU A 58 2.34 2.40 7.27
CA LEU A 58 3.72 2.72 6.90
C LEU A 58 4.11 4.17 7.24
N ALA A 59 3.20 5.12 6.99
CA ALA A 59 3.43 6.53 7.32
C ALA A 59 3.53 6.76 8.83
N VAL A 60 2.65 6.12 9.63
CA VAL A 60 2.69 6.18 11.09
C VAL A 60 3.96 5.55 11.65
N GLU A 61 4.35 4.38 11.14
CA GLU A 61 5.58 3.71 11.54
C GLU A 61 6.81 4.59 11.26
N TYR A 62 6.87 5.20 10.07
CA TYR A 62 7.94 6.14 9.73
C TYR A 62 7.98 7.33 10.69
N ALA A 63 6.84 7.98 10.94
CA ALA A 63 6.77 9.12 11.85
C ALA A 63 7.25 8.77 13.27
N ASN A 64 6.80 7.62 13.80
CA ASN A 64 7.22 7.12 15.11
C ASN A 64 8.73 6.85 15.16
N ASN A 65 9.28 6.26 14.10
CA ASN A 65 10.72 5.99 14.00
C ASN A 65 11.56 7.27 13.97
N GLU A 66 11.11 8.31 13.25
CA GLU A 66 11.81 9.60 13.21
C GLU A 66 11.74 10.31 14.57
N ILE A 67 10.58 10.30 15.24
CA ILE A 67 10.45 10.83 16.62
C ILE A 67 11.41 10.10 17.57
N ALA A 68 11.45 8.76 17.51
CA ALA A 68 12.32 7.96 18.36
C ALA A 68 13.81 8.26 18.12
N LYS A 69 14.21 8.49 16.86
CA LYS A 69 15.59 8.90 16.52
C LYS A 69 15.93 10.27 17.09
N MET A 70 15.02 11.25 16.97
CA MET A 70 15.20 12.59 17.52
C MET A 70 15.39 12.53 19.05
N LEU A 71 14.53 11.80 19.76
CA LEU A 71 14.65 11.63 21.20
C LEU A 71 15.98 11.00 21.60
N LYS A 72 16.40 9.90 20.95
CA LYS A 72 17.70 9.26 21.23
C LYS A 72 18.89 10.19 20.98
N GLY A 73 18.78 11.10 20.01
CA GLY A 73 19.81 12.10 19.72
C GLY A 73 19.94 13.18 20.80
N LEU A 74 18.86 13.47 21.54
CA LEU A 74 18.86 14.47 22.62
C LEU A 74 19.48 13.95 23.93
N PHE A 75 19.52 12.63 24.12
CA PHE A 75 20.12 11.99 25.30
C PHE A 75 21.57 11.49 25.06
N LYS A 76 22.18 11.86 23.93
CA LYS A 76 23.60 11.67 23.64
C LYS A 76 24.33 13.01 23.69
#